data_AF-A0A7Y2Z1A1-F1
#
_entry.id   AF-A0A7Y2Z1A1-F1
#
_cell.length_a   1.000
_cell.length_b   1.000
_cell.length_c   1.000
_cell.angle_alpha   90.00
_cell.angle_beta   90.00
_cell.angle_gamma   90.00
#
_symmetry.space_group_name_H-M   'P 1'
#
loop_
_entity.id
_entity.type
_entity.pdbx_description
1 polymer ?
#
loop_
_entity_poly.entity_id
_entity_poly.type
_entity_poly.pdbx_seq_one_letter_code
_entity_poly.pdbx_strand_id
1 'polypeptide(L)'
;MAKFLMKQKWHLAAMLAMAAQTALAGLGYTVTTTVERADETEKFSEKVLTQGKQARIDFLDADGSYLVTNDGGKTFVLANRSEAYCSSWTTTGFFQAAGNFLKKAEGLANAELHDLSVKKVLEEPGGVIEGFDTTHIRVVSKYGAKARILFLTMEYAIEEVDDLWMTSDLELPFFEQLWLESNANTGFTYMDELSEQRLAFETGPVLKMENVVTLRNVKKNESEVKKETTVVSNLREITAGDVPPGHFDLPRCEPVSRKMMEKEATRMLKKHVR
;
A
#
# COMPACT_ATOMS: atom_id res chain seq x y z
N MET A 1 13.96 -9.04 -13.06
CA MET A 1 12.56 -9.32 -12.72
C MET A 1 12.34 -9.36 -11.21
N ALA A 2 13.13 -10.09 -10.40
CA ALA A 2 13.06 -9.97 -8.93
C ALA A 2 13.48 -8.57 -8.39
N LYS A 3 14.60 -8.00 -8.86
CA LYS A 3 14.95 -6.58 -8.62
C LYS A 3 13.92 -5.57 -9.18
N PHE A 4 13.07 -5.99 -10.11
CA PHE A 4 12.03 -5.16 -10.72
C PHE A 4 10.73 -5.20 -9.91
N LEU A 5 10.36 -6.37 -9.38
CA LEU A 5 9.30 -6.53 -8.38
C LEU A 5 9.64 -5.80 -7.06
N MET A 6 10.92 -5.73 -6.68
CA MET A 6 11.38 -4.98 -5.48
C MET A 6 11.41 -3.45 -5.65
N LYS A 7 11.49 -2.93 -6.88
CA LYS A 7 11.55 -1.47 -7.16
C LYS A 7 10.20 -0.88 -7.56
N GLN A 8 9.16 -1.69 -7.72
CA GLN A 8 7.84 -1.20 -8.03
C GLN A 8 7.23 -0.65 -6.73
N LYS A 9 7.37 0.66 -6.57
CA LYS A 9 6.83 1.49 -5.49
C LYS A 9 5.31 1.33 -5.41
N TRP A 10 4.84 0.42 -4.57
CA TRP A 10 3.47 0.42 -4.06
C TRP A 10 3.49 1.20 -2.74
N HIS A 11 3.57 2.53 -2.84
CA HIS A 11 3.39 3.40 -1.69
C HIS A 11 1.89 3.52 -1.45
N LEU A 12 1.39 2.90 -0.39
CA LEU A 12 0.11 3.19 0.25
C LEU A 12 0.16 2.63 1.67
N ALA A 13 1.07 3.20 2.44
CA ALA A 13 1.08 3.05 3.87
C ALA A 13 0.40 4.30 4.41
N ALA A 14 -0.93 4.29 4.43
CA ALA A 14 -1.72 5.33 5.06
C ALA A 14 -3.05 4.73 5.51
N MET A 15 -3.09 4.19 6.73
CA MET A 15 -4.25 3.52 7.29
C MET A 15 -4.50 4.02 8.72
N LEU A 16 -5.64 4.69 8.98
CA LEU A 16 -6.03 5.10 10.32
C LEU A 16 -7.49 5.56 10.49
N ALA A 17 -8.11 4.95 11.53
CA ALA A 17 -9.01 5.47 12.56
C ALA A 17 -10.57 5.55 12.34
N MET A 18 -11.34 5.16 13.37
CA MET A 18 -12.42 5.86 14.12
C MET A 18 -13.20 4.88 15.02
N ALA A 19 -13.38 5.13 16.33
CA ALA A 19 -14.50 4.52 17.07
C ALA A 19 -15.60 5.55 17.36
N ALA A 20 -16.85 5.08 17.30
CA ALA A 20 -18.08 5.72 17.76
C ALA A 20 -18.39 7.14 17.22
N GLN A 21 -18.85 7.21 15.97
CA GLN A 21 -19.43 8.46 15.47
C GLN A 21 -20.75 8.82 16.18
N THR A 22 -20.71 9.93 16.92
CA THR A 22 -21.74 10.96 16.80
C THR A 22 -21.67 11.58 15.40
N ALA A 23 -22.13 10.84 14.40
CA ALA A 23 -22.47 11.17 13.00
C ALA A 23 -21.60 12.11 12.10
N LEU A 24 -20.56 12.84 12.55
CA LEU A 24 -19.92 13.87 11.71
C LEU A 24 -18.41 14.14 11.94
N ALA A 25 -17.75 13.48 12.89
CA ALA A 25 -16.30 13.63 13.06
C ALA A 25 -15.54 12.85 11.98
N GLY A 26 -14.53 13.49 11.40
CA GLY A 26 -13.54 12.89 10.53
C GLY A 26 -12.24 12.62 11.27
N LEU A 27 -11.18 12.22 10.55
CA LEU A 27 -9.83 12.13 11.14
C LEU A 27 -8.79 12.84 10.32
N GLY A 28 -7.76 13.30 11.02
CA GLY A 28 -6.52 13.76 10.41
C GLY A 28 -5.33 13.07 11.04
N TYR A 29 -4.40 12.65 10.21
CA TYR A 29 -3.15 12.05 10.63
C TYR A 29 -2.06 12.23 9.57
N THR A 30 -0.82 11.97 9.96
CA THR A 30 0.35 11.97 9.07
C THR A 30 0.97 10.60 9.10
N VAL A 31 1.21 10.02 7.93
CA VAL A 31 1.96 8.77 7.82
C VAL A 31 3.34 9.06 7.26
N THR A 32 4.33 8.47 7.91
CA THR A 32 5.72 8.56 7.51
C THR A 32 6.23 7.17 7.23
N THR A 33 6.72 6.94 6.01
CA THR A 33 7.37 5.71 5.60
C THR A 33 8.86 5.95 5.38
N THR A 34 9.69 5.16 6.02
CA THR A 34 11.14 5.11 5.83
C THR A 34 11.50 3.78 5.20
N VAL A 35 12.22 3.82 4.09
CA VAL A 35 12.70 2.63 3.38
C VAL A 35 14.22 2.63 3.45
N GLU A 36 14.79 1.58 4.04
CA GLU A 36 16.23 1.37 4.14
C GLU A 36 16.69 0.23 3.21
N ARG A 37 17.71 0.53 2.41
CA ARG A 37 18.49 -0.42 1.61
C ARG A 37 19.97 -0.29 2.00
N ALA A 38 20.81 -1.18 1.50
CA ALA A 38 22.22 -1.31 1.92
C ALA A 38 23.00 0.02 2.02
N ASP A 39 22.72 0.98 1.14
CA ASP A 39 23.41 2.26 1.01
C ASP A 39 22.47 3.47 0.85
N GLU A 40 21.16 3.26 0.94
CA GLU A 40 20.15 4.29 0.65
C GLU A 40 19.04 4.27 1.70
N THR A 41 18.66 5.46 2.18
CA THR A 41 17.45 5.68 2.99
C THR A 41 16.55 6.66 2.25
N GLU A 42 15.35 6.23 1.90
CA GLU A 42 14.31 7.09 1.33
C GLU A 42 13.22 7.31 2.39
N LYS A 43 12.73 8.55 2.52
CA LYS A 43 11.63 8.91 3.43
C LYS A 43 10.50 9.55 2.65
N PHE A 44 9.27 9.17 2.96
CA PHE A 44 8.04 9.70 2.37
C PHE A 44 7.06 10.04 3.48
N SER A 45 6.36 11.15 3.33
CA SER A 45 5.36 11.61 4.28
C SER A 45 4.07 11.97 3.56
N GLU A 46 2.95 11.53 4.13
CA GLU A 46 1.62 11.73 3.59
C GLU A 46 0.72 12.28 4.69
N LYS A 47 -0.10 13.28 4.36
CA LYS A 47 -1.13 13.76 5.27
C LYS A 47 -2.48 13.23 4.81
N VAL A 48 -3.17 12.52 5.69
CA VAL A 48 -4.50 11.99 5.42
C VAL A 48 -5.55 12.80 6.17
N LEU A 49 -6.64 13.10 5.48
CA LEU A 49 -7.86 13.62 6.07
C LEU A 49 -9.04 12.78 5.59
N THR A 50 -9.90 12.35 6.51
CA THR A 50 -11.10 11.57 6.22
C THR A 50 -12.32 12.27 6.82
N GLN A 51 -13.45 12.23 6.14
CA GLN A 51 -14.73 12.70 6.66
C GLN A 51 -15.88 11.92 6.01
N GLY A 52 -16.49 10.99 6.75
CA GLY A 52 -17.53 10.12 6.21
C GLY A 52 -17.02 9.29 5.02
N LYS A 53 -17.54 9.54 3.82
CA LYS A 53 -17.11 8.88 2.57
C LYS A 53 -16.02 9.64 1.82
N GLN A 54 -15.59 10.78 2.33
CA GLN A 54 -14.56 11.60 1.72
C GLN A 54 -13.21 11.27 2.34
N ALA A 55 -12.18 11.20 1.51
CA ALA A 55 -10.81 11.11 1.97
C ALA A 55 -9.89 11.86 1.02
N ARG A 56 -8.82 12.40 1.58
CA ARG A 56 -7.75 13.06 0.84
C ARG A 56 -6.41 12.69 1.44
N ILE A 57 -5.46 12.39 0.57
CA ILE A 57 -4.08 12.04 0.91
C ILE A 57 -3.19 13.04 0.18
N ASP A 58 -2.62 14.01 0.90
CA ASP A 58 -1.64 14.95 0.35
C ASP A 58 -0.22 14.35 0.50
N PHE A 59 0.51 14.21 -0.61
CA PHE A 59 1.90 13.74 -0.60
C PHE A 59 2.82 14.91 -0.26
N LEU A 60 3.37 14.94 0.95
CA LEU A 60 4.10 16.11 1.46
C LEU A 60 5.45 16.34 0.76
N ASP A 61 6.05 15.26 0.26
CA ASP A 61 7.34 15.29 -0.45
C ASP A 61 7.18 15.40 -1.98
N ALA A 62 5.96 15.51 -2.49
CA ALA A 62 5.68 15.71 -3.90
C ALA A 62 5.04 17.09 -4.12
N ASP A 63 5.44 17.80 -5.19
CA ASP A 63 5.05 19.18 -5.49
C ASP A 63 3.53 19.37 -5.65
N GLY A 64 2.79 19.42 -4.55
CA GLY A 64 1.34 19.63 -4.51
C GLY A 64 0.48 18.46 -5.01
N SER A 65 1.04 17.26 -5.15
CA SER A 65 0.28 16.06 -5.55
C SER A 65 -0.60 15.53 -4.42
N TYR A 66 -1.80 15.05 -4.74
CA TYR A 66 -2.72 14.46 -3.77
C TYR A 66 -3.67 13.45 -4.41
N LEU A 67 -4.11 12.47 -3.63
CA LEU A 67 -5.27 11.62 -3.94
C LEU A 67 -6.51 12.16 -3.25
N VAL A 68 -7.65 12.10 -3.90
CA VAL A 68 -8.94 12.44 -3.30
C VAL A 68 -10.03 11.46 -3.75
N THR A 69 -10.92 11.13 -2.83
CA THR A 69 -12.16 10.38 -3.06
C THR A 69 -13.30 11.05 -2.31
N ASN A 70 -14.51 10.99 -2.87
CA ASN A 70 -15.73 11.46 -2.23
C ASN A 70 -16.83 10.38 -2.16
N ASP A 71 -16.50 9.15 -2.55
CA ASP A 71 -17.44 8.05 -2.73
C ASP A 71 -17.06 6.80 -1.91
N GLY A 72 -16.27 7.01 -0.84
CA GLY A 72 -15.81 5.96 0.07
C GLY A 72 -14.70 5.13 -0.56
N GLY A 73 -13.85 5.74 -1.40
CA GLY A 73 -12.76 5.05 -2.07
C GLY A 73 -13.17 4.22 -3.26
N LYS A 74 -14.40 4.34 -3.79
CA LYS A 74 -14.77 3.61 -5.02
C LYS A 74 -14.00 4.17 -6.22
N THR A 75 -13.84 5.49 -6.24
CA THR A 75 -13.06 6.22 -7.22
C THR A 75 -12.01 7.06 -6.51
N PHE A 76 -10.78 7.00 -7.00
CA PHE A 76 -9.72 7.93 -6.61
C PHE A 76 -9.39 8.85 -7.77
N VAL A 77 -9.09 10.10 -7.44
CA VAL A 77 -8.53 11.09 -8.35
C VAL A 77 -7.15 11.47 -7.85
N LEU A 78 -6.12 11.21 -8.64
CA LEU A 78 -4.80 11.82 -8.48
C LEU A 78 -4.81 13.18 -9.14
N ALA A 79 -4.44 14.20 -8.39
CA ALA A 79 -4.35 15.56 -8.89
C ALA A 79 -3.08 16.23 -8.38
N ASN A 80 -2.70 17.32 -9.03
CA ASN A 80 -1.60 18.16 -8.61
C ASN A 80 -2.09 19.61 -8.51
N ARG A 81 -1.77 20.32 -7.41
CA ARG A 81 -2.21 21.72 -7.23
C ARG A 81 -1.50 22.70 -8.17
N SER A 82 -0.29 22.37 -8.63
CA SER A 82 0.56 23.21 -9.48
C SER A 82 0.37 22.94 -10.97
N GLU A 83 -0.10 21.75 -11.35
CA GLU A 83 -0.33 21.34 -12.73
C GLU A 83 -1.82 21.12 -12.99
N ALA A 84 -2.33 21.52 -14.15
CA ALA A 84 -3.72 21.26 -14.56
C ALA A 84 -3.94 19.79 -15.00
N TYR A 85 -3.41 18.85 -14.24
CA TYR A 85 -3.50 17.41 -14.49
C TYR A 85 -4.27 16.74 -13.36
N CYS A 86 -5.22 15.89 -13.73
CA CYS A 86 -5.70 14.85 -12.84
C CYS A 86 -6.14 13.60 -13.59
N SER A 87 -6.05 12.46 -12.92
CA SER A 87 -6.40 11.14 -13.43
C SER A 87 -7.30 10.44 -12.43
N SER A 88 -8.35 9.78 -12.92
CA SER A 88 -9.29 9.04 -12.09
C SER A 88 -9.30 7.55 -12.40
N TRP A 89 -9.43 6.71 -11.38
CA TRP A 89 -9.63 5.27 -11.53
C TRP A 89 -10.57 4.73 -10.46
N THR A 90 -11.19 3.58 -10.72
CA THR A 90 -11.88 2.84 -9.67
C THR A 90 -10.90 1.96 -8.92
N THR A 91 -11.07 1.79 -7.61
CA THR A 91 -10.16 0.99 -6.77
C THR A 91 -10.10 -0.46 -7.23
N THR A 92 -11.26 -1.10 -7.43
CA THR A 92 -11.33 -2.45 -7.99
C THR A 92 -10.71 -2.53 -9.38
N GLY A 93 -10.95 -1.54 -10.25
CA GLY A 93 -10.39 -1.52 -11.60
C GLY A 93 -8.87 -1.40 -11.61
N PHE A 94 -8.30 -0.62 -10.68
CA PHE A 94 -6.86 -0.50 -10.49
C PHE A 94 -6.23 -1.83 -10.06
N PHE A 95 -6.77 -2.48 -9.02
CA PHE A 95 -6.26 -3.77 -8.55
C PHE A 95 -6.43 -4.90 -9.58
N GLN A 96 -7.56 -4.95 -10.29
CA GLN A 96 -7.75 -5.88 -11.40
C GLN A 96 -6.77 -5.62 -12.55
N ALA A 97 -6.48 -4.37 -12.88
CA ALA A 97 -5.48 -4.04 -13.88
C ALA A 97 -4.08 -4.52 -13.47
N ALA A 98 -3.73 -4.37 -12.19
CA ALA A 98 -2.47 -4.87 -11.63
C ALA A 98 -2.38 -6.40 -11.64
N GLY A 99 -3.40 -7.10 -11.16
CA GLY A 99 -3.46 -8.56 -11.21
C GLY A 99 -3.36 -9.09 -12.65
N ASN A 100 -4.05 -8.45 -13.60
CA ASN A 100 -3.93 -8.78 -15.02
C ASN A 100 -2.53 -8.52 -15.60
N PHE A 101 -1.85 -7.45 -15.15
CA PHE A 101 -0.47 -7.20 -15.54
C PHE A 101 0.46 -8.30 -15.03
N LEU A 102 0.29 -8.75 -13.78
CA LEU A 102 1.08 -9.82 -13.19
C LEU A 102 0.86 -11.16 -13.89
N LYS A 103 -0.39 -11.53 -14.21
CA LYS A 103 -0.69 -12.71 -15.05
C LYS A 103 0.01 -12.67 -16.41
N LYS A 104 0.06 -11.51 -17.05
CA LYS A 104 0.77 -11.36 -18.33
C LYS A 104 2.28 -11.50 -18.13
N ALA A 105 2.84 -10.92 -17.08
CA ALA A 105 4.24 -11.04 -16.75
C ALA A 105 4.63 -12.50 -16.43
N GLU A 106 3.75 -13.21 -15.74
CA GLU A 106 3.84 -14.64 -15.45
C GLU A 106 3.96 -15.46 -16.73
N GLY A 107 3.03 -15.29 -17.68
CA GLY A 107 3.05 -16.00 -18.96
C GLY A 107 4.26 -15.66 -19.85
N LEU A 108 4.77 -14.42 -19.80
CA LEU A 108 5.94 -14.02 -20.59
C LEU A 108 7.26 -14.56 -20.04
N ALA A 109 7.38 -14.69 -18.71
CA ALA A 109 8.60 -15.10 -18.05
C ALA A 109 8.57 -16.55 -17.52
N ASN A 110 7.48 -17.29 -17.79
CA ASN A 110 7.14 -18.55 -17.11
C ASN A 110 7.44 -18.42 -15.61
N ALA A 111 6.94 -17.33 -15.01
CA ALA A 111 7.12 -17.10 -13.60
C ALA A 111 6.17 -18.03 -12.83
N GLU A 112 6.63 -18.62 -11.75
CA GLU A 112 5.86 -19.50 -10.90
C GLU A 112 6.16 -19.10 -9.45
N LEU A 113 5.10 -18.75 -8.72
CA LEU A 113 5.15 -18.58 -7.28
C LEU A 113 4.71 -19.89 -6.63
N HIS A 114 5.44 -20.34 -5.62
CA HIS A 114 5.23 -21.62 -4.97
C HIS A 114 5.50 -21.53 -3.48
N ASP A 115 5.08 -22.55 -2.74
CA ASP A 115 5.34 -22.71 -1.32
C ASP A 115 4.92 -21.51 -0.46
N LEU A 116 3.79 -20.86 -0.80
CA LEU A 116 3.22 -19.78 0.01
C LEU A 116 2.90 -20.30 1.41
N SER A 117 3.44 -19.63 2.42
CA SER A 117 3.10 -19.85 3.82
C SER A 117 3.07 -18.52 4.54
N VAL A 118 1.90 -18.17 5.09
CA VAL A 118 1.74 -17.01 5.97
C VAL A 118 1.43 -17.51 7.38
N LYS A 119 2.18 -17.06 8.38
CA LYS A 119 2.00 -17.48 9.77
C LYS A 119 2.12 -16.30 10.72
N LYS A 120 1.14 -16.13 11.61
CA LYS A 120 1.32 -15.32 12.82
C LYS A 120 2.22 -16.09 13.80
N VAL A 121 3.38 -15.52 14.12
CA VAL A 121 4.40 -16.15 14.98
C VAL A 121 4.57 -15.47 16.34
N LEU A 122 4.00 -14.27 16.50
CA LEU A 122 3.97 -13.50 17.75
C LEU A 122 2.64 -12.76 17.84
N GLU A 123 2.13 -12.64 19.06
CA GLU A 123 1.03 -11.76 19.44
C GLU A 123 1.18 -11.38 20.90
N GLU A 124 1.37 -10.11 21.17
CA GLU A 124 1.59 -9.58 22.52
C GLU A 124 1.08 -8.13 22.64
N PRO A 125 0.91 -7.59 23.86
CA PRO A 125 0.62 -6.17 24.03
C PRO A 125 1.72 -5.30 23.38
N GLY A 126 1.33 -4.42 22.46
CA GLY A 126 2.23 -3.55 21.70
C GLY A 126 2.53 -2.21 22.36
N GLY A 127 1.87 -1.92 23.50
CA GLY A 127 1.95 -0.63 24.19
C GLY A 127 1.01 0.41 23.60
N VAL A 128 1.23 1.68 23.97
CA VAL A 128 0.38 2.79 23.55
C VAL A 128 1.04 3.55 22.39
N ILE A 129 0.31 3.75 21.29
CA ILE A 129 0.74 4.58 20.14
C ILE A 129 -0.35 5.61 19.87
N GLU A 130 0.03 6.89 19.78
CA GLU A 130 -0.91 8.02 19.57
C GLU A 130 -2.10 8.04 20.56
N GLY A 131 -1.92 7.51 21.77
CA GLY A 131 -2.96 7.44 22.80
C GLY A 131 -3.86 6.20 22.76
N PHE A 132 -3.62 5.27 21.85
CA PHE A 132 -4.39 4.03 21.70
C PHE A 132 -3.58 2.82 22.16
N ASP A 133 -4.21 1.92 22.90
CA ASP A 133 -3.62 0.63 23.22
C ASP A 133 -3.50 -0.20 21.93
N THR A 134 -2.34 -0.83 21.74
CA THR A 134 -2.05 -1.63 20.55
C THR A 134 -1.76 -3.09 20.90
N THR A 135 -2.09 -3.98 19.98
CA THR A 135 -1.60 -5.36 19.92
C THR A 135 -0.49 -5.41 18.88
N HIS A 136 0.68 -5.91 19.30
CA HIS A 136 1.79 -6.18 18.40
C HIS A 136 1.69 -7.62 17.91
N ILE A 137 1.56 -7.81 16.60
CA ILE A 137 1.67 -9.12 15.97
C ILE A 137 2.89 -9.17 15.07
N ARG A 138 3.49 -10.36 14.98
CA ARG A 138 4.48 -10.68 13.95
C ARG A 138 3.91 -11.70 12.98
N VAL A 139 3.87 -11.36 11.71
CA VAL A 139 3.49 -12.25 10.61
C VAL A 139 4.73 -12.56 9.80
N VAL A 140 4.96 -13.84 9.52
CA VAL A 140 6.04 -14.32 8.66
C VAL A 140 5.43 -14.95 7.43
N SER A 141 5.72 -14.36 6.28
CA SER A 141 5.34 -14.85 4.96
C SER A 141 6.56 -15.43 4.25
N LYS A 142 6.45 -16.65 3.73
CA LYS A 142 7.51 -17.33 2.97
C LYS A 142 6.97 -17.82 1.66
N TYR A 143 7.76 -17.70 0.61
CA TYR A 143 7.42 -18.22 -0.71
C TYR A 143 8.63 -18.30 -1.64
N GLY A 144 8.55 -19.18 -2.62
CA GLY A 144 9.50 -19.29 -3.72
C GLY A 144 9.00 -18.57 -4.96
N ALA A 145 9.92 -17.94 -5.69
CA ALA A 145 9.67 -17.40 -7.02
C ALA A 145 10.66 -17.98 -8.01
N LYS A 146 10.15 -18.67 -9.02
CA LYS A 146 10.94 -19.22 -10.12
C LYS A 146 10.54 -18.54 -11.41
N ALA A 147 11.48 -18.22 -12.27
CA ALA A 147 11.18 -17.66 -13.58
C ALA A 147 12.15 -18.19 -14.63
N ARG A 148 11.63 -18.48 -15.83
CA ARG A 148 12.43 -18.96 -16.97
C ARG A 148 12.26 -18.03 -18.17
N ILE A 149 13.32 -17.27 -18.43
CA ILE A 149 13.42 -16.38 -19.59
C ILE A 149 14.42 -17.01 -20.56
N LEU A 150 13.93 -17.56 -21.67
CA LEU A 150 14.74 -18.30 -22.65
C LEU A 150 15.53 -19.45 -21.96
N PHE A 151 16.86 -19.41 -22.02
CA PHE A 151 17.77 -20.40 -21.42
C PHE A 151 18.16 -20.06 -19.98
N LEU A 152 17.75 -18.90 -19.45
CA LEU A 152 18.07 -18.46 -18.10
C LEU A 152 16.95 -18.83 -17.13
N THR A 153 17.28 -19.60 -16.10
CA THR A 153 16.36 -19.89 -14.99
C THR A 153 16.82 -19.13 -13.76
N MET A 154 15.95 -18.28 -13.24
CA MET A 154 16.12 -17.55 -11.99
C MET A 154 15.25 -18.19 -10.92
N GLU A 155 15.76 -18.22 -9.69
CA GLU A 155 15.07 -18.83 -8.57
C GLU A 155 15.41 -18.04 -7.30
N TYR A 156 14.36 -17.68 -6.57
CA TYR A 156 14.45 -16.87 -5.38
C TYR A 156 13.60 -17.47 -4.27
N ALA A 157 14.11 -17.40 -3.05
CA ALA A 157 13.32 -17.58 -1.85
C ALA A 157 13.07 -16.20 -1.25
N ILE A 158 11.81 -15.91 -0.94
CA ILE A 158 11.38 -14.66 -0.31
C ILE A 158 10.89 -15.01 1.09
N GLU A 159 11.40 -14.27 2.07
CA GLU A 159 10.90 -14.24 3.43
C GLU A 159 10.57 -12.80 3.77
N GLU A 160 9.35 -12.57 4.21
CA GLU A 160 8.84 -11.28 4.65
C GLU A 160 8.41 -11.41 6.10
N VAL A 161 8.91 -10.52 6.94
CA VAL A 161 8.56 -10.43 8.36
C VAL A 161 7.90 -9.07 8.57
N ASP A 162 6.62 -9.11 8.87
CA ASP A 162 5.80 -7.94 9.22
C ASP A 162 5.58 -7.92 10.72
N ASP A 163 6.07 -6.87 11.38
CA ASP A 163 5.69 -6.48 12.73
C ASP A 163 4.64 -5.38 12.64
N LEU A 164 3.44 -5.64 13.14
CA LEU A 164 2.28 -4.76 13.03
C LEU A 164 1.79 -4.38 14.43
N TRP A 165 1.66 -3.08 14.69
CA TRP A 165 1.03 -2.55 15.90
C TRP A 165 -0.36 -2.04 15.52
N MET A 166 -1.36 -2.84 15.85
CA MET A 166 -2.76 -2.58 15.51
C MET A 166 -3.52 -2.17 16.75
N THR A 167 -4.58 -1.38 16.60
CA THR A 167 -5.51 -1.10 17.70
C THR A 167 -6.92 -1.49 17.32
N SER A 168 -7.66 -2.02 18.29
CA SER A 168 -9.10 -2.31 18.18
C SER A 168 -9.97 -1.12 18.56
N ASP A 169 -9.38 -0.06 19.11
CA ASP A 169 -10.09 1.12 19.60
C ASP A 169 -10.48 2.08 18.47
N LEU A 170 -10.27 1.62 17.22
CA LEU A 170 -10.49 2.36 15.99
C LEU A 170 -11.06 1.42 14.91
N GLU A 171 -12.06 1.88 14.17
CA GLU A 171 -12.56 1.26 12.95
C GLU A 171 -11.75 1.71 11.72
N LEU A 172 -11.86 0.96 10.63
CA LEU A 172 -11.25 1.31 9.35
C LEU A 172 -12.16 2.27 8.56
N PRO A 173 -11.64 3.39 8.03
CA PRO A 173 -12.35 4.21 7.05
C PRO A 173 -12.87 3.40 5.86
N PHE A 174 -14.03 3.77 5.31
CA PHE A 174 -14.65 3.07 4.17
C PHE A 174 -13.72 2.86 2.97
N PHE A 175 -12.89 3.87 2.66
CA PHE A 175 -11.96 3.76 1.52
C PHE A 175 -10.87 2.72 1.79
N GLU A 176 -10.43 2.57 3.04
CA GLU A 176 -9.40 1.59 3.44
C GLU A 176 -9.97 0.19 3.36
N GLN A 177 -11.18 -0.04 3.90
CA GLN A 177 -11.86 -1.33 3.77
C GLN A 177 -12.00 -1.73 2.30
N LEU A 178 -12.51 -0.84 1.45
CA LEU A 178 -12.65 -1.13 0.02
C LEU A 178 -11.30 -1.36 -0.68
N TRP A 179 -10.26 -0.67 -0.23
CA TRP A 179 -8.89 -0.85 -0.72
C TRP A 179 -8.36 -2.25 -0.38
N LEU A 180 -8.48 -2.68 0.88
CA LEU A 180 -8.06 -4.00 1.35
C LEU A 180 -8.85 -5.12 0.65
N GLU A 181 -10.18 -4.99 0.57
CA GLU A 181 -11.05 -5.93 -0.14
C GLU A 181 -10.69 -6.02 -1.62
N SER A 182 -10.41 -4.88 -2.28
CA SER A 182 -10.02 -4.88 -3.69
C SER A 182 -8.63 -5.48 -3.90
N ASN A 183 -7.70 -5.29 -2.97
CA ASN A 183 -6.37 -5.91 -3.01
C ASN A 183 -6.42 -7.43 -2.83
N ALA A 184 -7.41 -7.96 -2.10
CA ALA A 184 -7.67 -9.40 -2.02
C ALA A 184 -8.41 -9.97 -3.26
N ASN A 185 -8.79 -9.11 -4.21
CA ASN A 185 -9.57 -9.47 -5.40
C ASN A 185 -8.95 -8.91 -6.69
N THR A 186 -7.62 -8.97 -6.80
CA THR A 186 -6.89 -8.56 -8.02
C THR A 186 -7.15 -9.49 -9.20
N GLY A 187 -7.60 -10.71 -8.92
CA GLY A 187 -7.75 -11.81 -9.86
C GLY A 187 -6.47 -12.60 -10.06
N PHE A 188 -5.31 -12.18 -9.54
CA PHE A 188 -4.08 -12.97 -9.55
C PHE A 188 -4.00 -13.81 -8.27
N THR A 189 -4.33 -15.11 -8.42
CA THR A 189 -4.56 -16.07 -7.31
C THR A 189 -3.55 -15.95 -6.18
N TYR A 190 -2.26 -15.87 -6.49
CA TYR A 190 -1.23 -15.79 -5.46
C TYR A 190 -1.31 -14.51 -4.61
N MET A 191 -1.53 -13.35 -5.23
CA MET A 191 -1.70 -12.09 -4.47
C MET A 191 -2.99 -12.08 -3.68
N ASP A 192 -4.05 -12.65 -4.26
CA ASP A 192 -5.35 -12.74 -3.61
C ASP A 192 -5.24 -13.64 -2.35
N GLU A 193 -4.60 -14.82 -2.46
CA GLU A 193 -4.34 -15.73 -1.33
C GLU A 193 -3.42 -15.12 -0.26
N LEU A 194 -2.34 -14.44 -0.66
CA LEU A 194 -1.43 -13.75 0.25
C LEU A 194 -2.18 -12.66 1.04
N SER A 195 -2.98 -11.85 0.34
CA SER A 195 -3.75 -10.77 0.94
C SER A 195 -4.82 -11.30 1.89
N GLU A 196 -5.58 -12.31 1.48
CA GLU A 196 -6.60 -12.96 2.31
C GLU A 196 -6.01 -13.54 3.60
N GLN A 197 -4.89 -14.27 3.50
CA GLN A 197 -4.21 -14.84 4.67
C GLN A 197 -3.67 -13.77 5.61
N ARG A 198 -3.17 -12.65 5.08
CA ARG A 198 -2.68 -11.51 5.89
C ARG A 198 -3.83 -10.81 6.60
N LEU A 199 -4.90 -10.48 5.87
CA LEU A 199 -6.10 -9.82 6.41
C LEU A 199 -6.75 -10.62 7.53
N ALA A 200 -6.65 -11.96 7.51
CA ALA A 200 -7.16 -12.81 8.57
C ALA A 200 -6.51 -12.56 9.95
N PHE A 201 -5.35 -11.92 10.01
CA PHE A 201 -4.68 -11.53 11.27
C PHE A 201 -4.93 -10.07 11.66
N GLU A 202 -5.43 -9.25 10.74
CA GLU A 202 -5.67 -7.83 10.99
C GLU A 202 -7.00 -7.65 11.72
N THR A 203 -6.94 -7.05 12.92
CA THR A 203 -8.11 -6.85 13.80
C THR A 203 -8.57 -5.40 13.87
N GLY A 204 -7.83 -4.50 13.20
CA GLY A 204 -8.09 -3.06 13.18
C GLY A 204 -6.98 -2.31 12.45
N PRO A 205 -7.02 -0.96 12.47
CA PRO A 205 -6.02 -0.13 11.82
C PRO A 205 -4.61 -0.35 12.38
N VAL A 206 -3.61 -0.32 11.50
CA VAL A 206 -2.19 -0.43 11.83
C VAL A 206 -1.61 0.96 12.10
N LEU A 207 -1.23 1.25 13.35
CA LEU A 207 -0.62 2.54 13.74
C LEU A 207 0.88 2.59 13.46
N LYS A 208 1.53 1.42 13.44
CA LYS A 208 2.94 1.25 13.10
C LYS A 208 3.14 -0.09 12.42
N MET A 209 4.00 -0.12 11.40
CA MET A 209 4.46 -1.33 10.73
C MET A 209 5.98 -1.29 10.58
N GLU A 210 6.63 -2.40 10.89
CA GLU A 210 8.01 -2.67 10.51
C GLU A 210 8.01 -3.91 9.62
N ASN A 211 8.57 -3.77 8.42
CA ASN A 211 8.60 -4.82 7.41
C ASN A 211 10.05 -5.10 7.03
N VAL A 212 10.43 -6.38 7.05
CA VAL A 212 11.74 -6.84 6.62
C VAL A 212 11.55 -7.88 5.54
N VAL A 213 12.00 -7.56 4.33
CA VAL A 213 11.98 -8.49 3.19
C VAL A 213 13.40 -8.99 2.94
N THR A 214 13.59 -10.29 3.04
CA THR A 214 14.81 -10.99 2.66
C THR A 214 14.58 -11.73 1.35
N LEU A 215 15.27 -11.30 0.31
CA LEU A 215 15.30 -11.98 -0.99
C LEU A 215 16.60 -12.76 -1.12
N ARG A 216 16.53 -14.08 -1.24
CA ARG A 216 17.70 -14.95 -1.48
C ARG A 216 17.70 -15.50 -2.89
N ASN A 217 18.75 -15.23 -3.66
CA ASN A 217 19.01 -15.93 -4.92
C ASN A 217 19.48 -17.36 -4.61
N VAL A 218 18.63 -18.35 -4.88
CA VAL A 218 18.89 -19.75 -4.51
C VAL A 218 20.14 -20.29 -5.19
N LYS A 219 20.37 -19.92 -6.46
CA LYS A 219 21.50 -20.43 -7.25
C LYS A 219 22.84 -19.80 -6.86
N LYS A 220 22.84 -18.51 -6.54
CA LYS A 220 24.06 -17.76 -6.19
C LYS A 220 24.36 -17.78 -4.69
N ASN A 221 23.39 -18.17 -3.88
CA ASN A 221 23.44 -18.08 -2.43
C ASN A 221 23.73 -16.65 -1.92
N GLU A 222 23.22 -15.64 -2.65
CA GLU A 222 23.31 -14.23 -2.31
C GLU A 222 21.96 -13.77 -1.74
N SER A 223 21.98 -12.93 -0.70
CA SER A 223 20.77 -12.36 -0.11
C SER A 223 20.79 -10.83 -0.17
N GLU A 224 19.61 -10.26 -0.40
CA GLU A 224 19.34 -8.82 -0.33
C GLU A 224 18.27 -8.61 0.74
N VAL A 225 18.49 -7.63 1.63
CA VAL A 225 17.56 -7.29 2.71
C VAL A 225 17.07 -5.86 2.49
N LYS A 226 15.75 -5.68 2.51
CA LYS A 226 15.08 -4.39 2.51
C LYS A 226 14.34 -4.25 3.84
N LYS A 227 14.45 -3.08 4.47
CA LYS A 227 13.62 -2.73 5.62
C LYS A 227 12.71 -1.57 5.28
N GLU A 228 11.50 -1.62 5.80
CA GLU A 228 10.52 -0.57 5.65
C GLU A 228 9.86 -0.33 7.00
N THR A 229 9.71 0.93 7.38
CA THR A 229 9.04 1.32 8.62
C THR A 229 8.02 2.39 8.31
N THR A 230 6.77 2.11 8.64
CA THR A 230 5.66 3.04 8.53
C THR A 230 5.17 3.40 9.93
N VAL A 231 5.07 4.69 10.20
CA VAL A 231 4.58 5.20 11.48
C VAL A 231 3.49 6.23 11.22
N VAL A 232 2.40 6.09 11.96
CA VAL A 232 1.32 7.05 11.96
C VAL A 232 1.50 8.00 13.15
N SER A 233 1.30 9.29 12.90
CA SER A 233 1.55 10.36 13.85
C SER A 233 0.53 11.48 13.71
N ASN A 234 0.39 12.31 14.74
CA ASN A 234 -0.56 13.41 14.78
C ASN A 234 -2.00 12.94 14.54
N LEU A 235 -2.34 11.75 15.02
CA LEU A 235 -3.70 11.23 14.92
C LEU A 235 -4.62 12.06 15.80
N ARG A 236 -5.67 12.61 15.18
CA ARG A 236 -6.73 13.30 15.90
C ARG A 236 -8.05 13.23 15.15
N GLU A 237 -9.13 13.30 15.89
CA GLU A 237 -10.44 13.63 15.35
C GLU A 237 -10.41 15.05 14.76
N ILE A 238 -11.12 15.22 13.64
CA ILE A 238 -11.32 16.51 12.99
C ILE A 238 -12.82 16.76 12.82
N THR A 239 -13.19 18.02 12.90
CA THR A 239 -14.55 18.48 12.60
C THR A 239 -14.61 19.10 11.21
N ALA A 240 -15.83 19.40 10.73
CA ALA A 240 -15.98 20.14 9.48
C ALA A 240 -15.28 21.52 9.49
N GLY A 241 -15.08 22.13 10.67
CA GLY A 241 -14.37 23.40 10.80
C GLY A 241 -12.84 23.28 10.66
N ASP A 242 -12.28 22.07 10.85
CA ASP A 242 -10.85 21.80 10.71
C ASP A 242 -10.43 21.57 9.25
N VAL A 243 -11.39 21.31 8.36
CA VAL A 243 -11.15 21.03 6.94
C VAL A 243 -11.38 22.30 6.13
N PRO A 244 -10.39 22.77 5.34
CA PRO A 244 -10.59 23.92 4.47
C PRO A 244 -11.78 23.72 3.50
N PRO A 245 -12.57 24.77 3.20
CA PRO A 245 -13.61 24.66 2.19
C PRO A 245 -13.07 24.15 0.85
N GLY A 246 -13.79 23.20 0.24
CA GLY A 246 -13.42 22.57 -1.03
C GLY A 246 -12.23 21.61 -0.97
N HIS A 247 -11.75 21.26 0.22
CA HIS A 247 -10.59 20.35 0.35
C HIS A 247 -10.84 18.95 -0.24
N PHE A 248 -12.09 18.48 -0.19
CA PHE A 248 -12.53 17.21 -0.79
C PHE A 248 -13.16 17.37 -2.19
N ASP A 249 -13.16 18.59 -2.75
CA ASP A 249 -13.72 18.80 -4.09
C ASP A 249 -12.89 18.04 -5.12
N LEU A 250 -13.58 17.27 -5.96
CA LEU A 250 -12.93 16.63 -7.08
C LEU A 250 -12.55 17.70 -8.12
N PRO A 251 -11.27 17.77 -8.52
CA PRO A 251 -10.87 18.69 -9.57
C PRO A 251 -11.57 18.33 -10.89
N ARG A 252 -11.77 19.33 -11.75
CA ARG A 252 -12.24 19.09 -13.12
C ARG A 252 -11.12 18.45 -13.93
N CYS A 253 -11.21 17.14 -14.13
CA CYS A 253 -10.21 16.39 -14.89
C CYS A 253 -10.55 16.29 -16.36
N GLU A 254 -9.54 16.50 -17.21
CA GLU A 254 -9.58 15.91 -18.54
C GLU A 254 -9.40 14.39 -18.38
N PRO A 255 -10.25 13.56 -19.02
CA PRO A 255 -10.12 12.12 -18.93
C PRO A 255 -8.76 11.66 -19.47
N VAL A 256 -7.92 11.12 -18.59
CA VAL A 256 -6.66 10.50 -19.03
C VAL A 256 -7.01 9.17 -19.68
N SER A 257 -6.74 9.04 -20.98
CA SER A 257 -6.98 7.77 -21.68
C SER A 257 -6.19 6.63 -21.02
N ARG A 258 -6.77 5.42 -21.00
CA ARG A 258 -6.08 4.20 -20.56
C ARG A 258 -4.69 4.05 -21.18
N LYS A 259 -4.54 4.39 -22.45
CA LYS A 259 -3.26 4.36 -23.18
C LYS A 259 -2.23 5.32 -22.58
N MET A 260 -2.66 6.51 -22.14
CA MET A 260 -1.78 7.48 -21.50
C MET A 260 -1.36 6.99 -20.10
N MET A 261 -2.28 6.41 -19.32
CA MET A 261 -1.94 5.76 -18.05
C MET A 261 -0.95 4.61 -18.25
N GLU A 262 -1.19 3.72 -19.22
CA GLU A 262 -0.29 2.60 -19.54
C GLU A 262 1.10 3.09 -19.99
N LYS A 263 1.14 4.15 -20.80
CA LYS A 263 2.40 4.78 -21.24
C LYS A 263 3.17 5.35 -20.04
N GLU A 264 2.48 6.03 -19.15
CA GLU A 264 3.09 6.68 -17.98
C GLU A 264 3.57 5.66 -16.95
N ALA A 265 2.73 4.65 -16.64
CA ALA A 265 3.13 3.51 -15.83
C ALA A 265 4.37 2.81 -16.42
N THR A 266 4.39 2.58 -17.74
CA THR A 266 5.56 2.02 -18.43
C THR A 266 6.79 2.92 -18.32
N ARG A 267 6.62 4.24 -18.40
CA ARG A 267 7.71 5.22 -18.23
C ARG A 267 8.29 5.16 -16.82
N MET A 268 7.44 5.17 -15.80
CA MET A 268 7.83 5.03 -14.39
C MET A 268 8.58 3.71 -14.17
N LEU A 269 8.04 2.59 -14.66
CA LEU A 269 8.69 1.27 -14.57
C LEU A 269 10.08 1.28 -15.22
N LYS A 270 10.22 1.85 -16.43
CA LYS A 270 11.51 1.93 -17.13
C LYS A 270 12.57 2.77 -16.42
N LYS A 271 12.16 3.87 -15.76
CA LYS A 271 13.09 4.76 -15.03
C LYS A 271 13.76 4.05 -13.84
N HIS A 272 13.11 3.03 -13.29
CA HIS A 272 13.59 2.28 -12.12
C HIS A 272 14.28 0.96 -12.47
N VAL A 273 14.22 0.53 -13.74
CA VAL A 273 14.94 -0.67 -14.26
C VAL A 273 16.40 -0.37 -14.60
N ARG A 274 16.74 0.90 -14.84
CA ARG A 274 18.13 1.35 -14.96
C ARG A 274 18.75 1.53 -13.58
#